data_AF-A0A5B1BBY8-F1
#
_entry.id   AF-A0A5B1BBY8-F1
#
_cell.length_a   1.000
_cell.length_b   1.000
_cell.length_c   1.000
_cell.angle_alpha   90.00
_cell.angle_beta   90.00
_cell.angle_gamma   90.00
#
_symmetry.space_group_name_H-M   'P 1'
#
loop_
_entity.id
_entity.type
_entity.pdbx_description
1 polymer ?
#
loop_
_entity_poly.entity_id
_entity_poly.type
_entity_poly.pdbx_seq_one_letter_code
_entity_poly.pdbx_strand_id
1 'polypeptide(L)'
;MSITITKANSNGSATTETEGSINNIQQMWDATIGYYAQGMPDTSAMYKVYTRMVATLTYQDIANVFSGVYANKYWNINLMDYSILSKSLQSALAISPASLADTYAKNALVQWRGILTRKTTSDIGQIPVAGSVTASIDIVCNNSTELLPEQLIQNWNSVYWQYPQVGKNYVYTRCQNVNFFGDLSNSDSTPIMPIVHMYYTTGGFNQPPSSWLQLTTTDGVNLDGKVVLLSGVPGPMPQGTRGCSESFFFNPTSTDHVCLIATVTTDYFSNPKNADSNWNSSTWITHNGAGAWKNVNPQQGVENTLSFYNQDDSNEKFVFKVQCQNVPEGSKISLKSADKSIALDSGTLFVNKHSANYEFAVDLPANYKGELIVSMEDATGNMLPANASVHIDMYWRLPKGHKQYEASIALYNAHEKSNTSEDHDLIVGSYTLTGNDG
;
A
#
# COMPACT_ATOMS: atom_id res chain seq x y z
N MET A 1 0.44 -37.11 -43.88
CA MET A 1 -0.64 -37.45 -42.94
C MET A 1 -0.40 -36.63 -41.69
N SER A 2 -1.06 -35.48 -41.61
CA SER A 2 -1.06 -34.65 -40.40
C SER A 2 -2.12 -35.19 -39.46
N ILE A 3 -1.73 -35.53 -38.24
CA ILE A 3 -2.67 -35.96 -37.21
C ILE A 3 -3.22 -34.69 -36.55
N THR A 4 -4.42 -34.30 -36.98
CA THR A 4 -5.26 -33.34 -36.26
C THR A 4 -5.82 -34.04 -35.02
N ILE A 5 -5.45 -33.59 -33.83
CA ILE A 5 -6.16 -33.96 -32.60
C ILE A 5 -7.19 -32.87 -32.34
N THR A 6 -8.44 -33.14 -32.74
CA THR A 6 -9.60 -32.35 -32.35
C THR A 6 -10.10 -32.85 -31.00
N LYS A 7 -10.30 -31.97 -30.02
CA LYS A 7 -11.20 -32.21 -28.89
C LYS A 7 -12.28 -31.13 -28.89
N ALA A 8 -13.54 -31.56 -28.80
CA ALA A 8 -14.72 -30.71 -28.82
C ALA A 8 -15.25 -30.43 -27.40
N ASN A 9 -15.84 -29.24 -27.25
CA ASN A 9 -16.10 -28.45 -26.04
C ASN A 9 -17.13 -28.98 -25.03
N SER A 10 -17.04 -28.44 -23.81
CA SER A 10 -18.23 -27.98 -23.06
C SER A 10 -18.04 -26.70 -22.21
N ASN A 11 -16.83 -26.15 -22.03
CA ASN A 11 -16.54 -24.89 -21.29
C ASN A 11 -15.21 -24.25 -21.75
N GLY A 12 -15.09 -23.93 -23.05
CA GLY A 12 -13.81 -23.89 -23.78
C GLY A 12 -12.85 -22.71 -23.56
N SER A 13 -11.98 -22.77 -22.53
CA SER A 13 -10.64 -22.16 -22.61
C SER A 13 -9.63 -23.20 -23.14
N ALA A 14 -9.24 -23.00 -24.38
CA ALA A 14 -7.93 -23.35 -24.89
C ALA A 14 -7.55 -22.16 -25.76
N THR A 15 -6.58 -21.35 -25.34
CA THR A 15 -6.06 -20.26 -26.18
C THR A 15 -5.22 -20.88 -27.29
N THR A 16 -5.91 -21.43 -28.30
CA THR A 16 -5.46 -21.43 -29.69
C THR A 16 -4.86 -20.07 -30.01
N GLU A 17 -3.79 -20.02 -30.81
CA GLU A 17 -3.21 -18.79 -31.33
C GLU A 17 -4.31 -17.74 -31.54
N THR A 18 -4.20 -16.59 -30.86
CA THR A 18 -5.16 -15.49 -31.02
C THR A 18 -4.97 -14.89 -32.42
N GLU A 19 -5.33 -15.62 -33.46
CA GLU A 19 -5.40 -15.13 -34.82
C GLU A 19 -6.61 -14.22 -34.94
N GLY A 20 -6.39 -12.96 -35.32
CA GLY A 20 -7.45 -11.97 -35.52
C GLY A 20 -7.11 -10.58 -35.00
N SER A 21 -7.77 -9.57 -35.57
CA SER A 21 -7.62 -8.16 -35.18
C SER A 21 -8.10 -7.90 -33.76
N ILE A 22 -7.41 -7.02 -33.04
CA ILE A 22 -7.78 -6.49 -31.73
C ILE A 22 -8.58 -5.21 -31.94
N ASN A 23 -9.89 -5.27 -31.69
CA ASN A 23 -10.84 -4.22 -32.05
C ASN A 23 -11.24 -3.31 -30.87
N ASN A 24 -10.95 -3.72 -29.64
CA ASN A 24 -11.27 -2.96 -28.43
C ASN A 24 -10.28 -3.25 -27.30
N ILE A 25 -10.40 -2.48 -26.21
CA ILE A 25 -9.49 -2.58 -25.06
C ILE A 25 -9.55 -3.95 -24.36
N GLN A 26 -10.74 -4.57 -24.26
CA GLN A 26 -10.88 -5.89 -23.65
C GLN A 26 -10.09 -6.95 -24.42
N GLN A 27 -10.22 -6.96 -25.75
CA GLN A 27 -9.46 -7.88 -26.61
C GLN A 27 -7.95 -7.65 -26.50
N MET A 28 -7.51 -6.42 -26.21
CA MET A 28 -6.10 -6.12 -25.96
C MET A 28 -5.61 -6.75 -24.64
N TRP A 29 -6.42 -6.64 -23.57
CA TRP A 29 -6.14 -7.31 -22.30
C TRP A 29 -6.08 -8.82 -22.47
N ASP A 30 -7.10 -9.42 -23.09
CA ASP A 30 -7.18 -10.87 -23.29
C ASP A 30 -5.98 -11.39 -24.10
N ALA A 31 -5.60 -10.68 -25.17
CA ALA A 31 -4.42 -11.04 -25.97
C ALA A 31 -3.12 -10.91 -25.19
N THR A 32 -2.96 -9.83 -24.41
CA THR A 32 -1.74 -9.59 -23.62
C THR A 32 -1.59 -10.62 -22.50
N ILE A 33 -2.68 -10.97 -21.82
CA ILE A 33 -2.74 -12.04 -20.83
C ILE A 33 -2.36 -13.38 -21.48
N GLY A 34 -2.91 -13.68 -22.66
CA GLY A 34 -2.56 -14.89 -23.41
C GLY A 34 -1.07 -14.96 -23.75
N TYR A 35 -0.44 -13.84 -24.13
CA TYR A 35 1.00 -13.79 -24.39
C TYR A 35 1.85 -13.91 -23.12
N TYR A 36 1.41 -13.31 -22.02
CA TYR A 36 2.04 -13.45 -20.72
C TYR A 36 2.05 -14.92 -20.27
N ALA A 37 0.91 -15.61 -20.38
CA ALA A 37 0.77 -17.03 -20.04
C ALA A 37 1.68 -17.95 -20.88
N GLN A 38 2.06 -17.52 -22.09
CA GLN A 38 3.03 -18.21 -22.94
C GLN A 38 4.50 -17.91 -22.58
N GLY A 39 4.75 -17.13 -21.53
CA GLY A 39 6.11 -16.69 -21.14
C GLY A 39 6.73 -15.69 -22.11
N MET A 40 5.93 -15.00 -22.94
CA MET A 40 6.44 -14.08 -23.94
C MET A 40 7.03 -12.84 -23.27
N PRO A 41 8.24 -12.37 -23.69
CA PRO A 41 8.76 -11.09 -23.25
C PRO A 41 7.80 -9.95 -23.62
N ASP A 42 7.64 -8.98 -22.72
CA ASP A 42 6.75 -7.83 -22.89
C ASP A 42 6.93 -7.11 -24.24
N THR A 43 8.17 -6.87 -24.69
CA THR A 43 8.44 -6.20 -25.98
C THR A 43 7.92 -7.00 -27.18
N SER A 44 8.04 -8.34 -27.15
CA SER A 44 7.52 -9.20 -28.21
C SER A 44 5.99 -9.24 -28.19
N ALA A 45 5.40 -9.29 -27.00
CA ALA A 45 3.95 -9.24 -26.82
C ALA A 45 3.38 -7.88 -27.27
N MET A 46 4.02 -6.77 -26.92
CA MET A 46 3.64 -5.41 -27.32
C MET A 46 3.61 -5.30 -28.85
N TYR A 47 4.65 -5.79 -29.53
CA TYR A 47 4.71 -5.77 -30.99
C TYR A 47 3.59 -6.61 -31.63
N LYS A 48 3.31 -7.79 -31.10
CA LYS A 48 2.20 -8.63 -31.57
C LYS A 48 0.83 -7.98 -31.35
N VAL A 49 0.61 -7.33 -30.20
CA VAL A 49 -0.61 -6.56 -29.94
C VAL A 49 -0.73 -5.40 -30.94
N TYR A 50 0.33 -4.63 -31.12
CA TYR A 50 0.37 -3.48 -32.01
C TYR A 50 0.02 -3.84 -33.46
N THR A 51 0.64 -4.89 -34.01
CA THR A 51 0.40 -5.33 -35.39
C THR A 51 -1.01 -5.85 -35.65
N ARG A 52 -1.78 -6.11 -34.59
CA ARG A 52 -3.16 -6.61 -34.66
C ARG A 52 -4.21 -5.56 -34.28
N MET A 53 -3.81 -4.45 -33.66
CA MET A 53 -4.77 -3.47 -33.14
C MET A 53 -5.38 -2.61 -34.25
N VAL A 54 -6.67 -2.29 -34.12
CA VAL A 54 -7.34 -1.33 -35.00
C VAL A 54 -6.90 0.11 -34.70
N ALA A 55 -7.10 1.01 -35.67
CA ALA A 55 -6.65 2.41 -35.57
C ALA A 55 -7.30 3.24 -34.44
N THR A 56 -8.42 2.78 -33.86
CA THR A 56 -9.05 3.45 -32.71
C THR A 56 -8.35 3.18 -31.39
N LEU A 57 -7.48 2.16 -31.34
CA LEU A 57 -6.62 1.86 -30.19
C LEU A 57 -5.29 2.58 -30.34
N THR A 58 -4.71 2.97 -29.20
CA THR A 58 -3.56 3.87 -29.15
C THR A 58 -2.35 3.23 -28.46
N TYR A 59 -1.18 3.84 -28.60
CA TYR A 59 0.01 3.47 -27.82
C TYR A 59 -0.19 3.67 -26.31
N GLN A 60 -1.05 4.62 -25.90
CA GLN A 60 -1.41 4.78 -24.50
C GLN A 60 -2.21 3.56 -23.99
N ASP A 61 -3.07 2.97 -24.82
CA ASP A 61 -3.80 1.74 -24.46
C ASP A 61 -2.84 0.57 -24.27
N ILE A 62 -1.84 0.41 -25.16
CA ILE A 62 -0.78 -0.59 -24.97
C ILE A 62 -0.06 -0.35 -23.64
N ALA A 63 0.39 0.88 -23.37
CA ALA A 63 1.07 1.21 -22.11
C ALA A 63 0.20 0.87 -20.89
N ASN A 64 -1.10 1.16 -20.96
CA ASN A 64 -2.06 0.85 -19.91
C ASN A 64 -2.23 -0.64 -19.67
N VAL A 65 -2.37 -1.45 -20.72
CA VAL A 65 -2.53 -2.91 -20.56
C VAL A 65 -1.24 -3.54 -20.02
N PHE A 66 -0.10 -3.17 -20.58
CA PHE A 66 1.18 -3.74 -20.18
C PHE A 66 1.58 -3.36 -18.76
N SER A 67 1.26 -2.15 -18.29
CA SER A 67 1.53 -1.78 -16.89
C SER A 67 0.81 -2.65 -15.87
N GLY A 68 -0.33 -3.26 -16.23
CA GLY A 68 -1.03 -4.23 -15.39
C GLY A 68 -0.53 -5.66 -15.58
N VAL A 69 -0.48 -6.17 -16.82
CA VAL A 69 -0.15 -7.59 -17.08
C VAL A 69 1.32 -7.91 -16.80
N TYR A 70 2.24 -6.98 -17.07
CA TYR A 70 3.67 -7.16 -16.81
C TYR A 70 4.13 -6.34 -15.60
N ALA A 71 3.24 -6.04 -14.65
CA ALA A 71 3.50 -5.19 -13.49
C ALA A 71 4.78 -5.59 -12.72
N ASN A 72 4.99 -6.89 -12.46
CA ASN A 72 6.22 -7.40 -11.83
C ASN A 72 7.53 -6.99 -12.53
N LYS A 73 7.53 -6.85 -13.86
CA LYS A 73 8.70 -6.42 -14.63
C LYS A 73 9.03 -4.94 -14.41
N TYR A 74 8.01 -4.13 -14.16
CA TYR A 74 8.17 -2.69 -13.98
C TYR A 74 8.33 -2.31 -12.51
N TRP A 75 8.07 -3.23 -11.57
CA TRP A 75 8.25 -2.99 -10.15
C TRP A 75 9.73 -3.03 -9.72
N ASN A 76 10.23 -1.93 -9.15
CA ASN A 76 11.62 -1.79 -8.69
C ASN A 76 11.79 -1.97 -7.17
N ILE A 77 10.94 -2.77 -6.54
CA ILE A 77 10.83 -3.01 -5.09
C ILE A 77 10.00 -1.96 -4.35
N ASN A 78 10.16 -0.66 -4.65
CA ASN A 78 9.44 0.41 -3.96
C ASN A 78 8.34 1.05 -4.83
N LEU A 79 8.50 1.09 -6.15
CA LEU A 79 7.51 1.69 -7.07
C LEU A 79 7.59 1.10 -8.48
N MET A 80 6.62 1.41 -9.32
CA MET A 80 6.66 1.07 -10.75
C MET A 80 7.57 2.03 -11.52
N ASP A 81 8.70 1.54 -12.04
CA ASP A 81 9.67 2.33 -12.78
C ASP A 81 9.23 2.56 -14.24
N TYR A 82 8.77 3.79 -14.51
CA TYR A 82 8.33 4.19 -15.85
C TYR A 82 9.43 4.10 -16.91
N SER A 83 10.71 4.18 -16.52
CA SER A 83 11.81 4.13 -17.48
C SER A 83 11.96 2.73 -18.10
N ILE A 84 11.60 1.68 -17.35
CA ILE A 84 11.60 0.30 -17.86
C ILE A 84 10.47 0.11 -18.86
N LEU A 85 9.26 0.59 -18.54
CA LEU A 85 8.11 0.55 -19.46
C LEU A 85 8.37 1.40 -20.72
N SER A 86 8.91 2.61 -20.56
CA SER A 86 9.26 3.49 -21.69
C SER A 86 10.26 2.84 -22.66
N LYS A 87 11.34 2.22 -22.13
CA LYS A 87 12.30 1.48 -22.97
C LYS A 87 11.64 0.31 -23.71
N SER A 88 10.70 -0.37 -23.07
CA SER A 88 9.97 -1.49 -23.67
C SER A 88 9.06 -1.01 -24.81
N LEU A 89 8.34 0.10 -24.60
CA LEU A 89 7.53 0.77 -25.62
C LEU A 89 8.38 1.23 -26.83
N GLN A 90 9.52 1.89 -26.58
CA GLN A 90 10.42 2.33 -27.65
C GLN A 90 10.95 1.15 -28.47
N SER A 91 11.40 0.10 -27.79
CA SER A 91 12.00 -1.07 -28.43
C SER A 91 10.99 -1.87 -29.25
N ALA A 92 9.74 -1.99 -28.76
CA ALA A 92 8.71 -2.77 -29.42
C ALA A 92 8.00 -2.02 -30.55
N LEU A 93 7.79 -0.71 -30.38
CA LEU A 93 6.88 0.08 -31.21
C LEU A 93 7.59 1.15 -32.05
N ALA A 94 8.92 1.29 -31.91
CA ALA A 94 9.72 2.32 -32.56
C ALA A 94 9.19 3.75 -32.34
N ILE A 95 8.63 4.02 -31.15
CA ILE A 95 8.07 5.34 -30.79
C ILE A 95 9.20 6.38 -30.78
N SER A 96 9.01 7.44 -31.56
CA SER A 96 9.92 8.59 -31.66
C SER A 96 9.14 9.90 -31.58
N PRO A 97 9.62 10.93 -30.85
CA PRO A 97 10.82 10.92 -30.01
C PRO A 97 10.65 10.08 -28.73
N ALA A 98 11.77 9.71 -28.09
CA ALA A 98 11.77 8.92 -26.84
C ALA A 98 10.91 9.54 -25.73
N SER A 99 10.81 10.88 -25.67
CA SER A 99 9.98 11.61 -24.73
C SER A 99 8.47 11.29 -24.85
N LEU A 100 8.01 10.84 -26.02
CA LEU A 100 6.63 10.41 -26.21
C LEU A 100 6.37 9.06 -25.51
N ALA A 101 7.32 8.13 -25.57
CA ALA A 101 7.23 6.87 -24.83
C ALA A 101 7.28 7.08 -23.31
N ASP A 102 8.12 8.03 -22.85
CA ASP A 102 8.13 8.43 -21.43
C ASP A 102 6.77 8.96 -20.98
N THR A 103 6.10 9.74 -21.83
CA THR A 103 4.77 10.29 -21.55
C THR A 103 3.74 9.16 -21.40
N TYR A 104 3.70 8.21 -22.33
CA TYR A 104 2.78 7.07 -22.25
C TYR A 104 3.03 6.20 -21.02
N ALA A 105 4.31 5.93 -20.70
CA ALA A 105 4.68 5.13 -19.54
C ALA A 105 4.30 5.81 -18.22
N LYS A 106 4.59 7.12 -18.07
CA LYS A 106 4.19 7.89 -16.88
C LYS A 106 2.68 7.89 -16.70
N ASN A 107 1.93 8.19 -17.76
CA ASN A 107 0.46 8.20 -17.73
C ASN A 107 -0.15 6.82 -17.41
N ALA A 108 0.52 5.74 -17.80
CA ALA A 108 0.04 4.39 -17.49
C ALA A 108 0.27 4.00 -16.01
N LEU A 109 1.34 4.52 -15.40
CA LEU A 109 1.76 4.15 -14.04
C LEU A 109 1.19 5.05 -12.93
N VAL A 110 0.57 6.18 -13.27
CA VAL A 110 -0.19 6.99 -12.30
C VAL A 110 -1.52 6.35 -11.87
N GLN A 111 -1.86 5.18 -12.41
CA GLN A 111 -3.07 4.43 -12.04
C GLN A 111 -2.71 2.97 -11.77
N TRP A 112 -3.02 2.50 -10.57
CA TRP A 112 -2.93 1.11 -10.19
C TRP A 112 -3.88 0.24 -11.02
N ARG A 113 -3.35 -0.86 -11.57
CA ARG A 113 -4.08 -1.85 -12.39
C ARG A 113 -3.94 -3.23 -11.80
N GLY A 114 -4.84 -3.56 -10.89
CA GLY A 114 -4.85 -4.84 -10.19
C GLY A 114 -5.80 -4.80 -9.00
N ILE A 115 -5.50 -5.65 -8.02
CA ILE A 115 -6.19 -5.65 -6.73
C ILE A 115 -5.70 -4.46 -5.90
N LEU A 116 -6.62 -3.57 -5.55
CA LEU A 116 -6.41 -2.42 -4.69
C LEU A 116 -6.82 -2.75 -3.25
N THR A 117 -5.95 -2.43 -2.30
CA THR A 117 -6.26 -2.29 -0.88
C THR A 117 -6.18 -0.81 -0.52
N ARG A 118 -7.31 -0.21 -0.16
CA ARG A 118 -7.45 1.24 -0.04
C ARG A 118 -6.79 1.80 1.20
N LYS A 119 -6.22 2.99 1.05
CA LYS A 119 -5.62 3.73 2.18
C LYS A 119 -6.73 4.54 2.87
N THR A 120 -7.59 5.17 2.10
CA THR A 120 -8.75 5.95 2.57
C THR A 120 -10.02 5.55 1.81
N THR A 121 -11.19 6.06 2.22
CA THR A 121 -12.47 5.77 1.52
C THR A 121 -12.53 6.35 0.11
N SER A 122 -11.71 7.36 -0.21
CA SER A 122 -11.61 8.00 -1.52
C SER A 122 -10.52 7.42 -2.40
N ASP A 123 -9.75 6.45 -1.93
CA ASP A 123 -8.68 5.83 -2.71
C ASP A 123 -9.29 4.98 -3.85
N ILE A 124 -9.02 5.42 -5.07
CA ILE A 124 -9.44 4.78 -6.33
C ILE A 124 -8.26 4.13 -7.07
N GLY A 125 -7.12 3.96 -6.38
CA GLY A 125 -5.90 3.38 -6.93
C GLY A 125 -5.08 4.36 -7.76
N GLN A 126 -5.26 5.66 -7.57
CA GLN A 126 -4.36 6.67 -8.14
C GLN A 126 -3.00 6.54 -7.47
N ILE A 127 -1.93 6.57 -8.27
CA ILE A 127 -0.56 6.42 -7.81
C ILE A 127 0.24 7.69 -8.13
N PRO A 128 0.95 8.26 -7.14
CA PRO A 128 0.88 7.89 -5.73
C PRO A 128 -0.48 8.23 -5.13
N VAL A 129 -0.84 7.52 -4.06
CA VAL A 129 -2.08 7.80 -3.32
C VAL A 129 -1.94 9.10 -2.53
N ALA A 130 -2.97 9.94 -2.57
CA ALA A 130 -3.03 11.17 -1.79
C ALA A 130 -3.57 10.93 -0.37
N GLY A 131 -3.12 11.75 0.58
CA GLY A 131 -3.62 11.74 1.97
C GLY A 131 -2.86 10.79 2.91
N SER A 132 -3.53 10.36 3.99
CA SER A 132 -2.92 9.49 5.00
C SER A 132 -2.75 8.05 4.46
N VAL A 133 -1.53 7.52 4.58
CA VAL A 133 -1.13 6.20 4.06
C VAL A 133 -0.79 5.18 5.14
N THR A 134 -0.89 5.59 6.40
CA THR A 134 -0.43 4.82 7.57
C THR A 134 -1.58 4.18 8.36
N ALA A 135 -2.82 4.46 7.97
CA ALA A 135 -4.03 3.95 8.61
C ALA A 135 -5.06 3.50 7.57
N SER A 136 -4.74 2.44 6.83
CA SER A 136 -5.62 1.85 5.83
C SER A 136 -6.99 1.50 6.41
N ILE A 137 -8.04 1.93 5.73
CA ILE A 137 -9.40 1.51 6.06
C ILE A 137 -9.62 0.03 5.78
N ASP A 138 -8.82 -0.57 4.89
CA ASP A 138 -9.01 -1.93 4.40
C ASP A 138 -8.28 -2.99 5.23
N ILE A 139 -7.48 -2.59 6.24
CA ILE A 139 -7.10 -3.48 7.34
C ILE A 139 -8.16 -3.38 8.43
N VAL A 140 -8.77 -4.52 8.70
CA VAL A 140 -9.86 -4.70 9.68
C VAL A 140 -9.35 -5.53 10.85
N CYS A 141 -9.71 -5.12 12.07
CA CYS A 141 -9.51 -5.89 13.29
C CYS A 141 -10.83 -5.93 14.07
N ASN A 142 -11.20 -7.10 14.60
CA ASN A 142 -12.42 -7.29 15.37
C ASN A 142 -12.21 -8.10 16.67
N ASN A 143 -11.12 -7.81 17.39
CA ASN A 143 -10.77 -8.45 18.65
C ASN A 143 -10.95 -9.97 18.59
N SER A 144 -11.52 -10.58 19.63
CA SER A 144 -11.76 -12.01 19.75
C SER A 144 -13.02 -12.53 19.04
N THR A 145 -13.73 -11.68 18.28
CA THR A 145 -14.94 -12.07 17.56
C THR A 145 -14.67 -12.17 16.06
N GLU A 146 -14.86 -13.36 15.51
CA GLU A 146 -14.75 -13.59 14.07
C GLU A 146 -15.90 -12.90 13.32
N LEU A 147 -15.59 -12.28 12.19
CA LEU A 147 -16.55 -11.68 11.28
C LEU A 147 -16.58 -12.51 10.00
N LEU A 148 -17.74 -12.56 9.37
CA LEU A 148 -17.86 -13.15 8.04
C LEU A 148 -17.28 -12.16 7.00
N PRO A 149 -16.37 -12.58 6.11
CA PRO A 149 -15.82 -11.71 5.07
C PRO A 149 -16.89 -10.98 4.24
N GLU A 150 -18.03 -11.61 4.00
CA GLU A 150 -19.18 -11.06 3.29
C GLU A 150 -19.75 -9.82 3.98
N GLN A 151 -19.76 -9.79 5.32
CA GLN A 151 -20.19 -8.62 6.08
C GLN A 151 -19.24 -7.44 5.85
N LEU A 152 -17.94 -7.70 5.74
CA LEU A 152 -16.92 -6.68 5.48
C LEU A 152 -16.99 -6.14 4.04
N ILE A 153 -17.42 -6.97 3.09
CA ILE A 153 -17.67 -6.59 1.70
C ILE A 153 -18.95 -5.74 1.58
N GLN A 154 -20.04 -6.16 2.23
CA GLN A 154 -21.31 -5.41 2.22
C GLN A 154 -21.15 -4.03 2.85
N ASN A 155 -20.39 -3.94 3.94
CA ASN A 155 -20.13 -2.70 4.67
C ASN A 155 -18.81 -2.04 4.21
N TRP A 156 -18.63 -1.95 2.89
CA TRP A 156 -17.37 -1.57 2.25
C TRP A 156 -16.74 -0.26 2.76
N ASN A 157 -17.55 0.77 3.04
CA ASN A 157 -17.04 2.07 3.45
C ASN A 157 -17.02 2.26 4.98
N SER A 158 -17.47 1.26 5.73
CA SER A 158 -17.41 1.30 7.19
C SER A 158 -15.99 1.07 7.69
N VAL A 159 -15.63 1.79 8.75
CA VAL A 159 -14.37 1.58 9.47
C VAL A 159 -14.61 0.51 10.52
N TYR A 160 -14.13 -0.71 10.25
CA TYR A 160 -14.08 -1.79 11.24
C TYR A 160 -12.70 -1.83 11.86
N TRP A 161 -12.55 -1.15 12.99
CA TRP A 161 -11.32 -1.19 13.76
C TRP A 161 -11.65 -1.25 15.24
N GLN A 162 -11.58 -2.46 15.77
CA GLN A 162 -11.43 -2.67 17.19
C GLN A 162 -9.95 -2.81 17.49
N TYR A 163 -9.47 -2.10 18.51
CA TYR A 163 -8.06 -2.13 18.88
C TYR A 163 -7.66 -3.54 19.31
N PRO A 164 -6.64 -4.14 18.68
CA PRO A 164 -6.15 -5.44 19.09
C PRO A 164 -5.84 -5.50 20.58
N GLN A 165 -6.24 -6.59 21.22
CA GLN A 165 -5.97 -6.89 22.62
C GLN A 165 -4.81 -7.88 22.73
N VAL A 166 -4.12 -7.93 23.87
CA VAL A 166 -3.20 -9.04 24.15
C VAL A 166 -3.96 -10.35 24.04
N GLY A 167 -3.38 -11.32 23.34
CA GLY A 167 -4.10 -12.54 23.03
C GLY A 167 -4.77 -12.51 21.65
N LYS A 168 -5.83 -13.29 21.50
CA LYS A 168 -6.44 -13.60 20.20
C LYS A 168 -7.17 -12.42 19.57
N ASN A 169 -6.75 -12.03 18.37
CA ASN A 169 -7.46 -11.09 17.50
C ASN A 169 -7.70 -11.66 16.11
N TYR A 170 -8.84 -11.33 15.52
CA TYR A 170 -9.19 -11.62 14.14
C TYR A 170 -8.94 -10.40 13.27
N VAL A 171 -8.07 -10.55 12.27
CA VAL A 171 -7.73 -9.47 11.33
C VAL A 171 -7.96 -9.90 9.88
N TYR A 172 -8.32 -8.93 9.03
CA TYR A 172 -8.73 -9.16 7.65
C TYR A 172 -8.18 -8.05 6.75
N THR A 173 -8.14 -8.34 5.45
CA THR A 173 -7.86 -7.35 4.41
C THR A 173 -9.02 -7.29 3.43
N ARG A 174 -9.59 -6.10 3.24
CA ARG A 174 -10.53 -5.80 2.15
C ARG A 174 -9.77 -5.42 0.90
N CYS A 175 -10.29 -5.80 -0.27
CA CYS A 175 -9.65 -5.45 -1.53
C CYS A 175 -10.66 -5.36 -2.69
N GLN A 176 -10.26 -4.70 -3.79
CA GLN A 176 -11.11 -4.54 -4.98
C GLN A 176 -10.27 -4.58 -6.26
N ASN A 177 -10.73 -5.28 -7.30
CA ASN A 177 -10.18 -5.08 -8.64
C ASN A 177 -10.70 -3.74 -9.20
N VAL A 178 -9.83 -2.75 -9.42
CA VAL A 178 -10.26 -1.41 -9.86
C VAL A 178 -10.05 -1.14 -11.36
N ASN A 179 -8.92 -1.54 -11.93
CA ASN A 179 -8.54 -1.19 -13.31
C ASN A 179 -7.81 -2.32 -14.05
N PHE A 180 -8.02 -3.57 -13.63
CA PHE A 180 -7.54 -4.73 -14.36
C PHE A 180 -8.73 -5.39 -15.07
N PHE A 181 -8.72 -5.36 -16.40
CA PHE A 181 -9.87 -5.79 -17.22
C PHE A 181 -9.81 -7.28 -17.58
N GLY A 182 -8.73 -7.97 -17.24
CA GLY A 182 -8.72 -9.44 -17.25
C GLY A 182 -9.45 -10.02 -16.04
N ASP A 183 -9.66 -11.33 -16.07
CA ASP A 183 -10.11 -12.06 -14.89
C ASP A 183 -8.92 -12.31 -13.97
N LEU A 184 -8.96 -11.75 -12.75
CA LEU A 184 -8.01 -12.04 -11.69
C LEU A 184 -8.41 -13.32 -10.93
N SER A 185 -8.86 -14.34 -11.67
CA SER A 185 -8.84 -15.73 -11.24
C SER A 185 -8.66 -16.62 -12.48
N ASN A 186 -7.70 -17.54 -12.38
CA ASN A 186 -7.50 -18.67 -13.29
C ASN A 186 -7.05 -18.40 -14.75
N SER A 187 -6.14 -19.28 -15.20
CA SER A 187 -6.51 -20.23 -16.25
C SER A 187 -5.93 -21.63 -15.96
N ASP A 188 -6.79 -22.64 -16.13
CA ASP A 188 -6.59 -24.08 -16.23
C ASP A 188 -5.59 -24.80 -15.30
N SER A 189 -6.17 -25.44 -14.29
CA SER A 189 -5.69 -26.54 -13.42
C SER A 189 -5.20 -26.20 -12.01
N THR A 190 -5.04 -24.94 -11.64
CA THR A 190 -4.89 -24.54 -10.22
C THR A 190 -5.49 -23.15 -10.00
N PRO A 191 -6.48 -22.96 -9.10
CA PRO A 191 -7.01 -21.63 -8.81
C PRO A 191 -5.95 -20.78 -8.09
N ILE A 192 -5.20 -19.99 -8.85
CA ILE A 192 -4.40 -18.90 -8.30
C ILE A 192 -5.32 -17.68 -8.21
N MET A 193 -6.04 -17.62 -7.10
CA MET A 193 -6.83 -16.47 -6.67
C MET A 193 -5.87 -15.39 -6.14
N PRO A 194 -6.29 -14.13 -6.00
CA PRO A 194 -5.50 -13.16 -5.26
C PRO A 194 -5.20 -13.71 -3.86
N ILE A 195 -3.93 -13.70 -3.49
CA ILE A 195 -3.46 -14.19 -2.20
C ILE A 195 -3.14 -13.00 -1.32
N VAL A 196 -3.74 -12.97 -0.15
CA VAL A 196 -3.44 -12.00 0.90
C VAL A 196 -2.39 -12.60 1.83
N HIS A 197 -1.35 -11.82 2.11
CA HIS A 197 -0.45 -12.08 3.21
C HIS A 197 -0.63 -10.98 4.24
N MET A 198 -0.86 -11.38 5.49
CA MET A 198 -0.93 -10.46 6.62
C MET A 198 0.35 -10.57 7.43
N TYR A 199 0.88 -9.43 7.85
CA TYR A 199 2.09 -9.35 8.67
C TYR A 199 1.89 -8.40 9.84
N TYR A 200 2.80 -8.49 10.80
CA TYR A 200 3.02 -7.43 11.77
C TYR A 200 4.50 -7.09 11.96
N THR A 201 4.77 -5.88 12.44
CA THR A 201 6.09 -5.43 12.92
C THR A 201 5.93 -4.69 14.24
N THR A 202 6.97 -4.72 15.09
CA THR A 202 7.02 -4.05 16.40
C THR A 202 7.68 -2.68 16.38
N GLY A 203 8.20 -2.21 15.23
CA GLY A 203 9.01 -0.98 15.14
C GLY A 203 8.44 0.11 14.25
N GLY A 204 7.14 0.11 14.00
CA GLY A 204 6.49 1.14 13.19
C GLY A 204 6.66 0.98 11.68
N PHE A 205 6.20 2.01 10.96
CA PHE A 205 6.08 2.08 9.49
C PHE A 205 7.40 1.91 8.71
N ASN A 206 8.55 1.96 9.36
CA ASN A 206 9.85 2.09 8.72
C ASN A 206 10.69 0.80 8.75
N GLN A 207 10.21 -0.26 9.40
CA GLN A 207 10.92 -1.54 9.35
C GLN A 207 10.81 -2.20 7.96
N PRO A 208 11.90 -2.73 7.38
CA PRO A 208 11.90 -3.32 6.04
C PRO A 208 11.03 -4.58 5.95
N PRO A 209 10.45 -4.88 4.77
CA PRO A 209 9.63 -6.07 4.55
C PRO A 209 10.24 -7.41 5.00
N SER A 210 11.57 -7.54 4.98
CA SER A 210 12.29 -8.71 5.48
C SER A 210 12.15 -8.97 6.99
N SER A 211 11.80 -7.94 7.77
CA SER A 211 11.65 -8.02 9.22
C SER A 211 10.21 -8.25 9.67
N TRP A 212 9.25 -8.20 8.74
CA TRP A 212 7.84 -8.37 9.07
C TRP A 212 7.53 -9.84 9.40
N LEU A 213 6.77 -10.05 10.46
CA LEU A 213 6.37 -11.36 10.94
C LEU A 213 5.00 -11.71 10.33
N GLN A 214 4.96 -12.78 9.54
CA GLN A 214 3.74 -13.19 8.84
C GLN A 214 2.76 -13.88 9.79
N LEU A 215 1.48 -13.52 9.68
CA LEU A 215 0.39 -14.14 10.42
C LEU A 215 -0.14 -15.37 9.70
N THR A 216 -0.73 -16.27 10.48
CA THR A 216 -1.46 -17.44 9.97
C THR A 216 -2.95 -17.14 9.87
N THR A 217 -3.61 -17.79 8.92
CA THR A 217 -5.08 -17.84 8.82
C THR A 217 -5.68 -18.57 10.03
N THR A 218 -6.99 -18.42 10.25
CA THR A 218 -7.66 -18.94 11.45
C THR A 218 -7.75 -20.47 11.54
N ASP A 219 -7.44 -21.19 10.47
CA ASP A 219 -7.22 -22.63 10.53
C ASP A 219 -5.89 -23.01 11.22
N GLY A 220 -5.02 -22.02 11.48
CA GLY A 220 -3.75 -22.17 12.18
C GLY A 220 -2.63 -22.79 11.35
N VAL A 221 -2.87 -23.05 10.06
CA VAL A 221 -1.96 -23.82 9.19
C VAL A 221 -1.42 -22.97 8.06
N ASN A 222 -2.24 -22.11 7.44
CA ASN A 222 -1.86 -21.42 6.21
C ASN A 222 -1.35 -20.00 6.47
N LEU A 223 -0.25 -19.62 5.81
CA LEU A 223 0.29 -18.26 5.79
C LEU A 223 -0.35 -17.37 4.70
N ASP A 224 -1.09 -18.01 3.81
CA ASP A 224 -1.70 -17.43 2.62
C ASP A 224 -3.21 -17.41 2.82
N GLY A 225 -3.80 -16.21 2.88
CA GLY A 225 -5.25 -16.03 2.99
C GLY A 225 -5.88 -15.88 1.62
N LYS A 226 -6.95 -16.62 1.36
CA LYS A 226 -7.69 -16.50 0.10
C LYS A 226 -8.59 -15.27 0.15
N VAL A 227 -8.78 -14.61 -0.99
CA VAL A 227 -9.83 -13.61 -1.12
C VAL A 227 -11.18 -14.30 -1.32
N VAL A 228 -12.08 -14.09 -0.38
CA VAL A 228 -13.48 -14.50 -0.39
C VAL A 228 -14.32 -13.41 -1.03
N LEU A 229 -15.29 -13.82 -1.87
CA LEU A 229 -16.23 -12.91 -2.52
C LEU A 229 -17.54 -12.82 -1.75
N LEU A 230 -18.46 -11.96 -2.20
CA LEU A 230 -19.80 -11.82 -1.60
C LEU A 230 -20.61 -13.13 -1.60
N SER A 231 -20.25 -14.10 -2.45
CA SER A 231 -20.83 -15.44 -2.48
C SER A 231 -20.35 -16.35 -1.34
N GLY A 232 -19.39 -15.90 -0.52
CA GLY A 232 -18.80 -16.65 0.59
C GLY A 232 -17.74 -17.67 0.18
N VAL A 233 -17.32 -17.65 -1.08
CA VAL A 233 -16.24 -18.51 -1.59
C VAL A 233 -15.25 -17.70 -2.44
N PRO A 234 -13.98 -18.12 -2.53
CA PRO A 234 -13.05 -17.56 -3.50
C PRO A 234 -13.54 -17.75 -4.94
N GLY A 235 -13.20 -16.81 -5.81
CA GLY A 235 -13.69 -16.81 -7.18
C GLY A 235 -13.11 -15.70 -8.06
N PRO A 236 -13.58 -15.59 -9.31
CA PRO A 236 -13.20 -14.54 -10.24
C PRO A 236 -13.44 -13.15 -9.72
N MET A 237 -12.43 -12.30 -9.92
CA MET A 237 -12.46 -10.88 -9.59
C MET A 237 -12.35 -10.07 -10.88
N PRO A 238 -13.42 -10.01 -11.71
CA PRO A 238 -13.46 -9.05 -12.81
C PRO A 238 -13.45 -7.62 -12.27
N GLN A 239 -13.19 -6.66 -13.16
CA GLN A 239 -13.13 -5.25 -12.79
C GLN A 239 -14.37 -4.81 -11.98
N GLY A 240 -14.14 -4.08 -10.91
CA GLY A 240 -15.15 -3.59 -9.98
C GLY A 240 -15.44 -4.54 -8.81
N THR A 241 -15.06 -5.81 -8.91
CA THR A 241 -15.35 -6.82 -7.89
C THR A 241 -14.60 -6.54 -6.60
N ARG A 242 -15.33 -6.58 -5.48
CA ARG A 242 -14.81 -6.45 -4.13
C ARG A 242 -14.66 -7.83 -3.50
N GLY A 243 -13.64 -7.97 -2.68
CA GLY A 243 -13.37 -9.17 -1.89
C GLY A 243 -12.85 -8.80 -0.51
N CYS A 244 -12.77 -9.81 0.34
CA CYS A 244 -12.12 -9.72 1.63
C CYS A 244 -11.38 -11.02 1.89
N SER A 245 -10.21 -10.95 2.51
CA SER A 245 -9.48 -12.14 2.90
C SER A 245 -10.30 -13.01 3.85
N GLU A 246 -10.00 -14.30 3.89
CA GLU A 246 -10.20 -15.11 5.09
C GLU A 246 -9.54 -14.41 6.31
N SER A 247 -9.99 -14.76 7.51
CA SER A 247 -9.44 -14.22 8.74
C SER A 247 -8.03 -14.72 9.03
N PHE A 248 -7.21 -13.84 9.59
CA PHE A 248 -5.92 -14.16 10.18
C PHE A 248 -5.95 -14.02 11.70
N PHE A 249 -5.14 -14.81 12.39
CA PHE A 249 -4.88 -14.67 13.81
C PHE A 249 -3.75 -13.69 14.07
N PHE A 250 -4.07 -12.61 14.76
CA PHE A 250 -3.09 -11.72 15.36
C PHE A 250 -3.07 -11.94 16.87
N ASN A 251 -1.95 -12.45 17.38
CA ASN A 251 -1.77 -12.79 18.80
C ASN A 251 -0.59 -12.01 19.42
N PRO A 252 -0.72 -10.70 19.60
CA PRO A 252 0.34 -9.92 20.25
C PRO A 252 0.53 -10.41 21.68
N THR A 253 1.79 -10.62 22.07
CA THR A 253 2.20 -11.07 23.41
C THR A 253 2.37 -9.92 24.39
N SER A 254 2.40 -8.70 23.88
CA SER A 254 2.52 -7.46 24.65
C SER A 254 1.57 -6.42 24.07
N THR A 255 1.41 -5.33 24.80
CA THR A 255 0.71 -4.12 24.34
C THR A 255 1.64 -3.19 23.56
N ASP A 256 2.85 -3.64 23.20
CA ASP A 256 3.87 -2.87 22.48
C ASP A 256 3.32 -2.29 21.16
N HIS A 257 3.93 -1.21 20.67
CA HIS A 257 3.54 -0.67 19.36
C HIS A 257 3.74 -1.75 18.32
N VAL A 258 2.67 -2.03 17.58
CA VAL A 258 2.70 -2.93 16.44
C VAL A 258 2.06 -2.28 15.24
N CYS A 259 2.42 -2.72 14.06
CA CYS A 259 1.74 -2.35 12.83
C CYS A 259 1.30 -3.59 12.12
N LEU A 260 0.07 -3.60 11.62
CA LEU A 260 -0.43 -4.60 10.70
C LEU A 260 -0.15 -4.16 9.27
N ILE A 261 0.31 -5.10 8.45
CA ILE A 261 0.61 -4.90 7.05
C ILE A 261 -0.12 -5.97 6.26
N ALA A 262 -0.84 -5.57 5.23
CA ALA A 262 -1.40 -6.49 4.27
C ALA A 262 -0.74 -6.29 2.91
N THR A 263 -0.43 -7.40 2.25
CA THR A 263 -0.02 -7.39 0.84
C THR A 263 -0.89 -8.36 0.06
N VAL A 264 -1.35 -7.93 -1.11
CA VAL A 264 -2.09 -8.78 -2.04
C VAL A 264 -1.21 -9.12 -3.22
N THR A 265 -1.17 -10.40 -3.58
CA THR A 265 -0.38 -10.90 -4.72
C THR A 265 -1.29 -11.56 -5.74
N THR A 266 -0.89 -11.46 -7.00
CA THR A 266 -1.50 -12.12 -8.15
C THR A 266 -0.38 -12.63 -9.06
N ASP A 267 -0.71 -13.34 -10.13
CA ASP A 267 0.29 -13.76 -11.13
C ASP A 267 1.03 -12.56 -11.75
N TYR A 268 0.34 -11.43 -11.89
CA TYR A 268 0.87 -10.24 -12.55
C TYR A 268 1.66 -9.33 -11.61
N PHE A 269 1.38 -9.39 -10.30
CA PHE A 269 2.03 -8.55 -9.30
C PHE A 269 2.34 -9.29 -7.99
N SER A 270 3.60 -9.19 -7.57
CA SER A 270 4.11 -9.70 -6.31
C SER A 270 4.66 -8.57 -5.46
N ASN A 271 4.69 -8.80 -4.14
CA ASN A 271 5.27 -7.88 -3.17
C ASN A 271 6.62 -8.43 -2.71
N PRO A 272 7.74 -8.12 -3.40
CA PRO A 272 9.04 -8.67 -3.04
C PRO A 272 9.43 -8.21 -1.62
N LYS A 273 9.91 -9.16 -0.81
CA LYS A 273 10.41 -8.88 0.55
C LYS A 273 11.77 -8.19 0.46
N ASN A 274 11.78 -6.85 0.46
CA ASN A 274 13.02 -6.08 0.48
C ASN A 274 13.78 -6.33 1.80
N ALA A 275 15.06 -6.68 1.67
CA ALA A 275 15.95 -6.88 2.81
C ALA A 275 16.82 -5.65 3.12
N ASP A 276 16.79 -4.63 2.27
CA ASP A 276 17.55 -3.41 2.45
C ASP A 276 17.00 -2.58 3.63
N SER A 277 17.88 -2.22 4.57
CA SER A 277 17.56 -1.29 5.65
C SER A 277 17.21 0.11 5.17
N ASN A 278 17.66 0.48 3.97
CA ASN A 278 17.36 1.73 3.27
C ASN A 278 16.21 1.58 2.25
N TRP A 279 15.22 0.74 2.55
CA TRP A 279 13.97 0.75 1.78
C TRP A 279 13.18 2.03 2.08
N ASN A 280 12.41 2.56 1.13
CA ASN A 280 11.61 3.77 1.36
C ASN A 280 10.14 3.39 1.58
N SER A 281 9.74 3.32 2.86
CA SER A 281 8.40 2.89 3.29
C SER A 281 7.29 3.76 2.69
N SER A 282 7.48 5.08 2.71
CA SER A 282 6.51 6.06 2.18
C SER A 282 6.30 5.89 0.70
N THR A 283 7.39 5.76 -0.06
CA THR A 283 7.35 5.51 -1.50
C THR A 283 6.64 4.19 -1.77
N TRP A 284 6.98 3.14 -1.05
CA TRP A 284 6.33 1.85 -1.18
C TRP A 284 4.81 1.92 -0.97
N ILE A 285 4.34 2.44 0.17
CA ILE A 285 2.89 2.43 0.44
C ILE A 285 2.12 3.36 -0.49
N THR A 286 2.72 4.46 -0.91
CA THR A 286 2.07 5.44 -1.79
C THR A 286 1.98 4.92 -3.21
N HIS A 287 2.92 4.07 -3.64
CA HIS A 287 2.99 3.52 -4.99
C HIS A 287 2.48 2.09 -5.13
N ASN A 288 2.15 1.45 -4.02
CA ASN A 288 1.68 0.08 -4.00
C ASN A 288 0.17 0.02 -3.77
N GLY A 289 -0.59 -0.15 -4.84
CA GLY A 289 -2.04 -0.32 -4.73
C GLY A 289 -2.44 -1.60 -4.00
N ALA A 290 -1.62 -2.65 -4.03
CA ALA A 290 -1.89 -3.93 -3.36
C ALA A 290 -1.30 -4.03 -1.94
N GLY A 291 -0.71 -2.95 -1.43
CA GLY A 291 -0.23 -2.84 -0.05
C GLY A 291 -1.18 -2.02 0.83
N ALA A 292 -1.32 -2.42 2.08
CA ALA A 292 -2.02 -1.65 3.11
C ALA A 292 -1.26 -1.72 4.42
N TRP A 293 -1.37 -0.64 5.21
CA TRP A 293 -0.71 -0.51 6.51
C TRP A 293 -1.66 0.05 7.55
N LYS A 294 -1.59 -0.44 8.79
CA LYS A 294 -2.35 0.12 9.90
C LYS A 294 -1.64 -0.02 11.23
N ASN A 295 -1.45 1.11 11.90
CA ASN A 295 -0.84 1.14 13.23
C ASN A 295 -1.80 0.59 14.30
N VAL A 296 -1.22 -0.18 15.22
CA VAL A 296 -1.85 -0.74 16.42
C VAL A 296 -1.08 -0.16 17.61
N ASN A 297 -1.76 0.64 18.43
CA ASN A 297 -1.12 1.36 19.53
C ASN A 297 -2.08 1.60 20.70
N PRO A 298 -2.31 0.59 21.55
CA PRO A 298 -2.82 0.85 22.89
C PRO A 298 -1.72 1.55 23.73
N GLN A 299 -2.07 2.58 24.51
CA GLN A 299 -1.13 3.20 25.48
C GLN A 299 -0.73 2.18 26.56
N GLN A 300 0.58 2.06 26.80
CA GLN A 300 1.18 1.07 27.73
C GLN A 300 1.54 1.64 29.10
N GLY A 301 1.46 2.96 29.23
CA GLY A 301 1.91 3.74 30.38
C GLY A 301 1.96 5.22 29.99
N VAL A 302 2.39 6.06 30.92
CA VAL A 302 2.54 7.50 30.61
C VAL A 302 3.63 7.74 29.58
N GLU A 303 4.69 6.92 29.51
CA GLU A 303 5.69 6.97 28.43
C GLU A 303 5.53 5.80 27.46
N ASN A 304 5.69 6.06 26.17
CA ASN A 304 5.75 5.08 25.09
C ASN A 304 7.02 5.34 24.26
N THR A 305 7.65 4.28 23.73
CA THR A 305 8.82 4.42 22.87
C THR A 305 8.48 4.00 21.45
N LEU A 306 8.75 4.88 20.49
CA LEU A 306 8.47 4.69 19.06
C LEU A 306 9.78 4.74 18.29
N SER A 307 10.07 3.74 17.46
CA SER A 307 11.25 3.84 16.58
C SER A 307 10.98 4.75 15.41
N PHE A 308 11.93 5.61 15.03
CA PHE A 308 11.87 6.40 13.81
C PHE A 308 13.20 6.35 13.06
N TYR A 309 13.18 6.68 11.77
CA TYR A 309 14.31 6.39 10.89
C TYR A 309 14.49 7.53 9.89
N ASN A 310 15.75 7.90 9.63
CA ASN A 310 16.15 8.54 8.38
C ASN A 310 16.75 7.45 7.51
N GLN A 311 16.05 7.07 6.46
CA GLN A 311 16.53 5.99 5.58
C GLN A 311 17.48 6.54 4.52
N ASP A 312 17.36 7.81 4.13
CA ASP A 312 18.22 8.41 3.10
C ASP A 312 19.72 8.36 3.45
N ASP A 313 20.52 8.34 2.38
CA ASP A 313 21.97 8.38 2.43
C ASP A 313 22.54 9.79 2.73
N SER A 314 21.66 10.78 2.80
CA SER A 314 21.93 12.16 3.19
C SER A 314 21.33 12.51 4.55
N ASN A 315 21.87 13.57 5.17
CA ASN A 315 21.22 14.17 6.32
C ASN A 315 19.94 14.87 5.84
N GLU A 316 18.83 14.61 6.52
CA GLU A 316 17.51 15.04 6.07
C GLU A 316 16.73 15.72 7.19
N LYS A 317 15.85 16.65 6.81
CA LYS A 317 15.00 17.38 7.74
C LYS A 317 13.66 16.66 7.88
N PHE A 318 13.28 16.31 9.10
CA PHE A 318 12.00 15.72 9.41
C PHE A 318 11.19 16.59 10.36
N VAL A 319 9.89 16.33 10.42
CA VAL A 319 8.93 17.08 11.20
C VAL A 319 7.95 16.11 11.84
N PHE A 320 7.89 16.13 13.16
CA PHE A 320 6.88 15.39 13.93
C PHE A 320 5.69 16.32 14.19
N LYS A 321 4.55 16.02 13.58
CA LYS A 321 3.28 16.72 13.84
C LYS A 321 2.44 15.88 14.79
N VAL A 322 2.03 16.50 15.89
CA VAL A 322 1.22 15.84 16.93
C VAL A 322 -0.18 16.40 16.87
N GLN A 323 -1.19 15.55 16.72
CA GLN A 323 -2.61 15.91 16.69
C GLN A 323 -3.33 15.18 17.82
N CYS A 324 -3.89 15.96 18.75
CA CYS A 324 -4.69 15.43 19.83
C CYS A 324 -6.16 15.35 19.39
N GLN A 325 -6.86 14.28 19.76
CA GLN A 325 -8.30 14.12 19.56
C GLN A 325 -8.94 13.57 20.83
N ASN A 326 -9.97 14.27 21.32
CA ASN A 326 -10.66 13.97 22.58
C ASN A 326 -9.75 13.90 23.82
N VAL A 327 -8.55 14.47 23.76
CA VAL A 327 -7.64 14.50 24.90
C VAL A 327 -8.16 15.54 25.91
N PRO A 328 -8.29 15.21 27.21
CA PRO A 328 -8.80 16.15 28.21
C PRO A 328 -7.93 17.42 28.29
N GLU A 329 -8.58 18.57 28.50
CA GLU A 329 -7.86 19.82 28.74
C GLU A 329 -6.98 19.71 29.99
N GLY A 330 -5.76 20.25 29.91
CA GLY A 330 -4.77 20.16 30.98
C GLY A 330 -3.93 18.87 30.97
N SER A 331 -4.21 17.93 30.07
CA SER A 331 -3.32 16.78 29.81
C SER A 331 -1.95 17.27 29.34
N LYS A 332 -0.91 16.49 29.64
CA LYS A 332 0.48 16.80 29.29
C LYS A 332 1.01 15.79 28.29
N ILE A 333 1.64 16.31 27.24
CA ILE A 333 2.28 15.50 26.20
C ILE A 333 3.73 15.95 26.05
N SER A 334 4.67 15.04 25.85
CA SER A 334 6.03 15.37 25.47
C SER A 334 6.60 14.38 24.47
N LEU A 335 7.47 14.86 23.59
CA LEU A 335 8.18 14.11 22.58
C LEU A 335 9.68 14.40 22.76
N LYS A 336 10.49 13.37 23.02
CA LYS A 336 11.95 13.50 23.14
C LYS A 336 12.66 12.36 22.43
N SER A 337 13.77 12.65 21.76
CA SER A 337 14.66 11.60 21.26
C SER A 337 15.37 10.93 22.45
N ALA A 338 15.48 9.60 22.42
CA ALA A 338 16.34 8.85 23.35
C ALA A 338 17.82 9.15 23.11
N ASP A 339 18.19 9.44 21.85
CA ASP A 339 19.52 9.92 21.49
C ASP A 339 19.63 11.42 21.77
N LYS A 340 20.47 11.78 22.75
CA LYS A 340 20.73 13.16 23.18
C LYS A 340 21.49 14.00 22.16
N SER A 341 22.08 13.39 21.15
CA SER A 341 22.75 14.12 20.05
C SER A 341 21.74 14.69 19.06
N ILE A 342 20.51 14.16 19.04
CA ILE A 342 19.43 14.65 18.20
C ILE A 342 18.64 15.71 18.95
N ALA A 343 18.53 16.90 18.36
CA ALA A 343 17.83 18.05 18.93
C ALA A 343 16.28 17.93 18.78
N LEU A 344 15.72 16.84 19.29
CA LEU A 344 14.27 16.61 19.35
C LEU A 344 13.85 16.51 20.81
N ASP A 345 13.37 17.61 21.36
CA ASP A 345 12.73 17.70 22.68
C ASP A 345 11.66 18.79 22.62
N SER A 346 10.39 18.40 22.74
CA SER A 346 9.27 19.34 22.72
C SER A 346 9.12 20.12 24.03
N GLY A 347 9.79 19.69 25.10
CA GLY A 347 9.37 19.98 26.46
C GLY A 347 7.98 19.42 26.77
N THR A 348 7.40 19.85 27.89
CA THR A 348 6.02 19.49 28.26
C THR A 348 5.02 20.42 27.56
N LEU A 349 4.16 19.83 26.73
CA LEU A 349 3.06 20.49 26.05
C LEU A 349 1.79 20.31 26.88
N PHE A 350 1.05 21.39 27.09
CA PHE A 350 -0.25 21.34 27.74
C PHE A 350 -1.36 21.39 26.69
N VAL A 351 -2.23 20.38 26.72
CA VAL A 351 -3.39 20.31 25.83
C VAL A 351 -4.40 21.35 26.25
N ASN A 352 -4.56 22.39 25.44
CA ASN A 352 -5.40 23.56 25.73
C ASN A 352 -6.85 23.42 25.23
N LYS A 353 -7.13 22.43 24.38
CA LYS A 353 -8.44 22.08 23.84
C LYS A 353 -8.46 20.60 23.50
N HIS A 354 -9.65 20.00 23.47
CA HIS A 354 -9.84 18.59 23.09
C HIS A 354 -9.23 18.19 21.73
N SER A 355 -8.95 19.16 20.88
CA SER A 355 -8.08 18.98 19.71
C SER A 355 -7.02 20.08 19.66
N ALA A 356 -5.75 19.65 19.62
CA ALA A 356 -4.57 20.52 19.59
C ALA A 356 -3.55 19.94 18.61
N ASN A 357 -2.87 20.83 17.87
CA ASN A 357 -1.85 20.46 16.90
C ASN A 357 -0.50 21.09 17.27
N TYR A 358 0.56 20.29 17.24
CA TYR A 358 1.93 20.74 17.51
C TYR A 358 2.88 20.25 16.40
N GLU A 359 4.01 20.92 16.22
CA GLU A 359 4.98 20.60 15.18
C GLU A 359 6.42 20.74 15.71
N PHE A 360 7.25 19.71 15.48
CA PHE A 360 8.65 19.66 15.91
C PHE A 360 9.55 19.25 14.75
N ALA A 361 10.35 20.18 14.25
CA ALA A 361 11.33 19.89 13.20
C ALA A 361 12.64 19.37 13.81
N VAL A 362 13.28 18.42 13.13
CA VAL A 362 14.56 17.83 13.54
C VAL A 362 15.38 17.46 12.31
N ASP A 363 16.68 17.69 12.34
CA ASP A 363 17.61 17.20 11.33
C ASP A 363 18.16 15.83 11.77
N LEU A 364 18.01 14.82 10.93
CA LEU A 364 18.46 13.46 11.20
C LEU A 364 19.67 13.10 10.34
N PRO A 365 20.71 12.45 10.90
CA PRO A 365 21.85 11.96 10.13
C PRO A 365 21.44 10.94 9.06
N ALA A 366 22.25 10.78 8.02
CA ALA A 366 22.09 9.72 7.03
C ALA A 366 21.99 8.32 7.66
N ASN A 367 21.11 7.47 7.14
CA ASN A 367 20.89 6.08 7.59
C ASN A 367 20.66 5.94 9.11
N TYR A 368 20.03 6.93 9.74
CA TYR A 368 19.85 6.99 11.18
C TYR A 368 18.64 6.17 11.64
N LYS A 369 18.81 5.43 12.75
CA LYS A 369 17.73 4.81 13.51
C LYS A 369 17.68 5.46 14.89
N GLY A 370 16.53 6.04 15.23
CA GLY A 370 16.27 6.67 16.52
C GLY A 370 15.08 6.07 17.25
N GLU A 371 14.97 6.46 18.52
CA GLU A 371 13.82 6.15 19.37
C GLU A 371 13.24 7.46 19.89
N LEU A 372 11.95 7.66 19.66
CA LEU A 372 11.15 8.76 20.14
C LEU A 372 10.41 8.29 21.39
N ILE A 373 10.74 8.90 22.52
CA ILE A 373 10.01 8.71 23.77
C ILE A 373 8.87 9.73 23.78
N VAL A 374 7.65 9.23 23.88
CA VAL A 374 6.42 10.02 23.95
C VAL A 374 5.81 9.87 25.32
N SER A 375 5.70 10.97 26.08
CA SER A 375 4.92 10.99 27.31
C SER A 375 3.51 11.51 27.02
N MET A 376 2.48 10.88 27.59
CA MET A 376 1.09 11.32 27.57
C MET A 376 0.45 11.00 28.91
N GLU A 377 0.07 12.03 29.64
CA GLU A 377 -0.63 11.90 30.91
C GLU A 377 -1.81 12.87 30.98
N ASP A 378 -2.85 12.50 31.70
CA ASP A 378 -3.95 13.41 32.01
C ASP A 378 -3.48 14.51 32.99
N ALA A 379 -4.38 15.44 33.34
CA ALA A 379 -4.06 16.52 34.26
C ALA A 379 -3.60 16.04 35.66
N THR A 380 -3.90 14.79 36.02
CA THR A 380 -3.60 14.17 37.32
C THR A 380 -2.37 13.26 37.29
N GLY A 381 -1.76 13.05 36.12
CA GLY A 381 -0.59 12.16 35.96
C GLY A 381 -0.95 10.70 35.66
N ASN A 382 -2.21 10.41 35.35
CA ASN A 382 -2.66 9.07 34.94
C ASN A 382 -2.62 8.94 33.40
N MET A 383 -2.86 7.73 32.89
CA MET A 383 -3.05 7.52 31.45
C MET A 383 -4.23 8.32 30.91
N LEU A 384 -4.22 8.62 29.61
CA LEU A 384 -5.34 9.27 28.96
C LEU A 384 -6.56 8.31 28.93
N PRO A 385 -7.80 8.82 28.95
CA PRO A 385 -9.00 7.98 28.90
C PRO A 385 -9.11 7.22 27.57
N ALA A 386 -9.79 6.07 27.56
CA ALA A 386 -9.85 5.16 26.40
C ALA A 386 -10.38 5.78 25.09
N ASN A 387 -11.09 6.90 25.16
CA ASN A 387 -11.62 7.62 23.99
C ASN A 387 -10.71 8.74 23.47
N ALA A 388 -9.58 9.00 24.12
CA ALA A 388 -8.58 9.98 23.72
C ALA A 388 -7.53 9.38 22.80
N SER A 389 -7.05 10.14 21.82
CA SER A 389 -5.93 9.75 20.96
C SER A 389 -4.97 10.90 20.71
N VAL A 390 -3.70 10.53 20.56
CA VAL A 390 -2.60 11.39 20.13
C VAL A 390 -2.00 10.78 18.87
N HIS A 391 -2.27 11.42 17.74
CA HIS A 391 -1.66 11.07 16.45
C HIS A 391 -0.33 11.81 16.32
N ILE A 392 0.73 11.10 15.92
CA ILE A 392 2.06 11.65 15.71
C ILE A 392 2.48 11.25 14.31
N ASP A 393 2.48 12.20 13.39
CA ASP A 393 2.91 12.00 12.01
C ASP A 393 4.34 12.50 11.87
N MET A 394 5.22 11.66 11.34
CA MET A 394 6.56 12.02 10.92
C MET A 394 6.50 12.38 9.43
N TYR A 395 6.91 13.59 9.10
CA TYR A 395 7.04 14.08 7.74
C TYR A 395 8.51 14.25 7.38
N TRP A 396 8.88 13.88 6.16
CA TRP A 396 10.11 14.33 5.53
C TRP A 396 9.85 15.70 4.92
N ARG A 397 10.52 16.73 5.43
CA ARG A 397 10.39 18.11 4.99
C ARG A 397 11.42 18.41 3.92
N LEU A 398 10.92 18.57 2.70
CA LEU A 398 11.71 18.81 1.50
C LEU A 398 11.76 20.32 1.23
N PRO A 399 12.90 20.99 1.48
CA PRO A 399 13.05 22.38 1.11
C PRO A 399 13.12 22.53 -0.41
N LYS A 400 12.73 23.71 -0.89
CA LYS A 400 12.87 24.06 -2.31
C LYS A 400 14.34 23.91 -2.75
N GLY A 401 14.57 23.09 -3.77
CA GLY A 401 15.91 22.75 -4.26
C GLY A 401 16.46 21.40 -3.77
N HIS A 402 15.74 20.69 -2.89
CA HIS A 402 16.06 19.31 -2.57
C HIS A 402 15.94 18.41 -3.82
N LYS A 403 16.82 17.40 -3.94
CA LYS A 403 16.86 16.48 -5.10
C LYS A 403 15.52 15.79 -5.37
N GLN A 404 14.74 15.55 -4.31
CA GLN A 404 13.42 14.92 -4.38
C GLN A 404 12.24 15.92 -4.37
N TYR A 405 12.48 17.24 -4.33
CA TYR A 405 11.40 18.23 -4.20
C TYR A 405 10.39 18.15 -5.34
N GLU A 406 10.85 18.28 -6.59
CA GLU A 406 9.98 18.24 -7.77
C GLU A 406 9.30 16.87 -7.94
N ALA A 407 10.01 15.79 -7.64
CA ALA A 407 9.45 14.44 -7.66
C ALA A 407 8.32 14.31 -6.62
N SER A 408 8.55 14.73 -5.38
CA SER A 408 7.55 14.69 -4.30
C SER A 408 6.33 15.57 -4.59
N ILE A 409 6.53 16.74 -5.21
CA ILE A 409 5.42 17.60 -5.64
C ILE A 409 4.63 16.93 -6.76
N ALA A 410 5.29 16.41 -7.79
CA ALA A 410 4.62 15.72 -8.89
C ALA A 410 3.86 14.47 -8.40
N LEU A 411 4.36 13.84 -7.35
CA LEU A 411 3.71 12.75 -6.65
C LEU A 411 2.39 13.24 -6.01
N TYR A 412 2.38 14.31 -5.22
CA TYR A 412 1.17 14.71 -4.48
C TYR A 412 0.21 15.66 -5.24
N ASN A 413 0.67 16.41 -6.25
CA ASN A 413 -0.10 17.49 -6.91
C ASN A 413 -0.92 17.08 -8.15
N ALA A 414 -1.40 15.84 -8.24
CA ALA A 414 -2.39 15.52 -9.27
C ALA A 414 -3.75 16.25 -9.08
N HIS A 415 -4.01 16.95 -7.96
CA HIS A 415 -5.29 17.64 -7.77
C HIS A 415 -5.32 19.07 -7.19
N GLU A 416 -4.25 19.67 -6.65
CA GLU A 416 -4.28 21.10 -6.29
C GLU A 416 -2.96 21.83 -6.56
N LYS A 417 -3.08 23.06 -7.07
CA LYS A 417 -1.96 23.98 -7.36
C LYS A 417 -1.35 24.47 -6.05
N SER A 418 -0.24 23.88 -5.59
CA SER A 418 0.57 24.49 -4.54
C SER A 418 1.43 25.62 -5.12
N ASN A 419 1.39 26.80 -4.49
CA ASN A 419 2.32 27.89 -4.76
C ASN A 419 3.77 27.41 -4.58
N THR A 420 4.62 27.67 -5.57
CA THR A 420 6.00 27.16 -5.72
C THR A 420 7.04 27.80 -4.77
N SER A 421 6.64 28.13 -3.54
CA SER A 421 7.42 28.94 -2.60
C SER A 421 7.52 28.39 -1.18
N GLU A 422 6.95 27.21 -0.88
CA GLU A 422 6.93 26.62 0.46
C GLU A 422 7.63 25.25 0.50
N ASP A 423 8.18 24.88 1.67
CA ASP A 423 8.69 23.54 1.93
C ASP A 423 7.57 22.51 1.72
N HIS A 424 7.90 21.33 1.21
CA HIS A 424 6.94 20.25 0.98
C HIS A 424 7.10 19.15 2.02
N ASP A 425 6.03 18.82 2.74
CA ASP A 425 6.05 17.78 3.78
C ASP A 425 5.47 16.47 3.24
N LEU A 426 6.32 15.45 3.14
CA LEU A 426 5.93 14.09 2.78
C LEU A 426 5.69 13.27 4.05
N ILE A 427 4.51 12.69 4.26
CA ILE A 427 4.31 11.79 5.41
C ILE A 427 5.11 10.49 5.22
N VAL A 428 5.98 10.17 6.17
CA VAL A 428 6.89 9.00 6.15
C VAL A 428 6.75 8.12 7.38
N GLY A 429 5.92 8.50 8.33
CA GLY A 429 5.61 7.70 9.50
C GLY A 429 4.40 8.28 10.18
N SER A 430 3.67 7.45 10.89
CA SER A 430 2.57 7.89 11.72
C SER A 430 2.45 6.94 12.88
N TYR A 431 2.02 7.45 14.01
CA TYR A 431 1.75 6.71 15.23
C TYR A 431 0.45 7.23 15.77
N THR A 432 -0.46 6.35 16.17
CA THR A 432 -1.69 6.77 16.84
C THR A 432 -1.69 6.17 18.22
N LEU A 433 -1.28 6.91 19.22
CA LEU A 433 -1.33 6.47 20.60
C LEU A 433 -2.74 6.73 21.14
N THR A 434 -3.35 5.74 21.77
CA THR A 434 -4.70 5.87 22.33
C THR A 434 -4.67 5.72 23.83
N GLY A 435 -5.45 6.52 24.53
CA GLY A 435 -5.64 6.37 25.97
C GLY A 435 -6.12 4.98 26.34
N ASN A 436 -5.89 4.60 27.58
CA ASN A 436 -6.36 3.35 28.13
C ASN A 436 -6.89 3.63 29.54
N ASP A 437 -8.10 3.14 29.83
CA ASP A 437 -8.62 3.19 31.18
C ASP A 437 -7.75 2.22 32.01
N GLY A 438 -6.93 2.78 32.89
CA GLY A 438 -5.91 2.04 33.65
C GLY A 438 -6.45 0.93 34.54
#